data_AF-A0A0F8AKI6-F1
#
_entry.id   AF-A0A0F8AKI6-F1
#
_cell.length_a   1.000
_cell.length_b   1.000
_cell.length_c   1.000
_cell.angle_alpha   90.00
_cell.angle_beta   90.00
_cell.angle_gamma   90.00
#
_symmetry.space_group_name_H-M   'P 1'
#
loop_
_entity.id
_entity.type
_entity.pdbx_description
1 polymer ?
#
loop_
_entity_poly.entity_id
_entity_poly.type
_entity_poly.pdbx_seq_one_letter_code
_entity_poly.pdbx_strand_id
1 'polypeptide(L)'
;MLLILLIRGLTLPGAWDGIYYYLYPDVNRLAHLEVWVEAGAQIFFSYSLTAGTLNVLGSFNDYNNNCYKDCFWLCLLNSGTSFVAGFVVFSVLGFMAQKQGVTVDAVAKSGAFLVPYGLLAVVVGIPLFLLETSIGQYTQEGFVTCWKNLCPLAQGMGYACIITKLYSFSYVTVQVWALLYLVFSFRSQLPWASCENTWNTANCTSLQILDSPTTNQTNQTMLTNTTSAATEFWE
;
A
#
# COMPACT_ATOMS: atom_id res chain seq x y z
N MET A 1 -10.22 13.16 5.33
CA MET A 1 -10.69 11.92 4.67
C MET A 1 -10.63 10.71 5.61
N LEU A 2 -9.45 10.36 6.15
CA LEU A 2 -9.28 9.17 7.01
C LEU A 2 -10.25 9.14 8.22
N LEU A 3 -10.43 10.25 8.93
CA LEU A 3 -11.40 10.35 10.04
C LEU A 3 -12.85 10.06 9.61
N ILE A 4 -13.26 10.54 8.44
CA ILE A 4 -14.61 10.33 7.90
C ILE A 4 -14.81 8.84 7.58
N LEU A 5 -13.82 8.23 6.92
CA LEU A 5 -13.84 6.80 6.59
C LEU A 5 -13.79 5.93 7.84
N LEU A 6 -13.10 6.37 8.89
CA LEU A 6 -13.08 5.67 10.18
C LEU A 6 -14.45 5.67 10.83
N ILE A 7 -15.09 6.84 10.98
CA ILE A 7 -16.45 6.93 11.53
C ILE A 7 -17.42 6.10 10.68
N ARG A 8 -17.33 6.20 9.35
CA ARG A 8 -18.20 5.44 8.45
C ARG A 8 -17.96 3.93 8.55
N GLY A 9 -16.71 3.49 8.56
CA GLY A 9 -16.35 2.08 8.64
C GLY A 9 -16.79 1.44 9.96
N LEU A 10 -16.55 2.13 11.08
CA LEU A 10 -16.93 1.63 12.42
C LEU A 10 -18.45 1.59 12.65
N THR A 11 -19.24 2.31 11.86
CA THR A 11 -20.72 2.28 11.93
C THR A 11 -21.35 1.20 11.03
N LEU A 12 -20.54 0.45 10.26
CA LEU A 12 -21.03 -0.65 9.44
C LEU A 12 -21.30 -1.91 10.29
N PRO A 13 -22.34 -2.69 9.95
CA PRO A 13 -22.55 -3.98 10.60
C PRO A 13 -21.38 -4.92 10.28
N GLY A 14 -20.95 -5.73 11.25
CA GLY A 14 -19.81 -6.66 11.08
C GLY A 14 -18.43 -6.01 11.17
N ALA A 15 -18.35 -4.69 11.36
CA ALA A 15 -17.07 -3.98 11.50
C ALA A 15 -16.23 -4.51 12.67
N TRP A 16 -16.88 -4.87 13.78
CA TRP A 16 -16.20 -5.37 14.99
C TRP A 16 -15.47 -6.71 14.76
N ASP A 17 -15.99 -7.59 13.91
CA ASP A 17 -15.32 -8.85 13.58
C ASP A 17 -13.98 -8.59 12.87
N GLY A 18 -13.97 -7.58 11.99
CA GLY A 18 -12.76 -7.10 11.33
C GLY A 18 -11.76 -6.45 12.30
N ILE A 19 -12.23 -5.61 13.22
CA ILE A 19 -11.36 -4.99 14.24
C ILE A 19 -10.77 -6.03 15.20
N TYR A 20 -11.56 -7.04 15.58
CA TYR A 20 -11.07 -8.15 16.39
C TYR A 20 -9.94 -8.89 15.67
N TYR A 21 -10.12 -9.22 14.39
CA TYR A 21 -9.09 -9.85 13.57
C TYR A 21 -7.83 -8.97 13.42
N TYR A 22 -8.00 -7.65 13.32
CA TYR A 22 -6.88 -6.72 13.22
C TYR A 22 -6.00 -6.68 14.48
N LEU A 23 -6.64 -6.61 15.65
CA LEU A 23 -5.95 -6.37 16.91
C LEU A 23 -5.49 -7.66 17.60
N TYR A 24 -6.19 -8.77 17.39
CA TYR A 24 -5.92 -10.03 18.08
C TYR A 24 -5.09 -10.97 17.19
N PRO A 25 -3.78 -11.10 17.44
CA PRO A 25 -2.91 -11.85 16.55
C PRO A 25 -3.09 -13.36 16.70
N ASP A 26 -3.05 -14.08 15.58
CA ASP A 26 -2.81 -15.52 15.61
C ASP A 26 -1.34 -15.79 15.94
N VAL A 27 -1.09 -16.17 17.19
CA VAL A 27 0.27 -16.42 17.72
C VAL A 27 1.02 -17.50 16.94
N ASN A 28 0.32 -18.45 16.30
CA ASN A 28 1.00 -19.48 15.50
C ASN A 28 1.68 -18.87 14.27
N ARG A 29 1.09 -17.80 13.72
CA ARG A 29 1.65 -17.12 12.54
C ARG A 29 2.92 -16.34 12.86
N LEU A 30 3.16 -15.97 14.12
CA LEU A 30 4.40 -15.32 14.54
C LEU A 30 5.63 -16.22 14.41
N ALA A 31 5.44 -17.55 14.38
CA ALA A 31 6.53 -18.49 14.15
C ALA A 31 6.99 -18.54 12.69
N HIS A 32 6.19 -18.04 11.74
CA HIS A 32 6.52 -18.05 10.32
C HIS A 32 7.36 -16.83 9.95
N LEU A 33 8.54 -17.08 9.36
CA LEU A 33 9.48 -16.04 8.93
C LEU A 33 8.86 -15.08 7.90
N GLU A 34 7.90 -15.54 7.11
CA GLU A 34 7.19 -14.73 6.10
C GLU A 34 6.57 -13.46 6.71
N VAL A 35 5.92 -13.57 7.88
CA VAL A 35 5.29 -12.42 8.56
C VAL A 35 6.32 -11.37 8.96
N TRP A 36 7.52 -11.80 9.35
CA TRP A 36 8.62 -10.92 9.72
C TRP A 36 9.26 -10.24 8.50
N VAL A 37 9.40 -10.96 7.40
CA VAL A 37 9.90 -10.41 6.14
C VAL A 37 8.92 -9.39 5.58
N GLU A 38 7.61 -9.67 5.61
CA GLU A 38 6.57 -8.71 5.21
C GLU A 38 6.58 -7.45 6.08
N ALA A 39 6.68 -7.61 7.41
CA ALA A 39 6.77 -6.48 8.33
C ALA A 39 8.02 -5.63 8.10
N GLY A 40 9.17 -6.27 7.88
CA GLY A 40 10.42 -5.61 7.53
C GLY A 40 10.29 -4.84 6.22
N ALA A 41 9.80 -5.49 5.17
CA ALA A 41 9.57 -4.84 3.88
C ALA A 41 8.64 -3.62 4.03
N GLN A 42 7.54 -3.76 4.76
CA GLN A 42 6.62 -2.64 5.01
C GLN A 42 7.31 -1.45 5.69
N ILE A 43 8.20 -1.67 6.65
CA ILE A 43 8.93 -0.58 7.30
C ILE A 43 9.85 0.11 6.30
N PHE A 44 10.65 -0.64 5.54
CA PHE A 44 11.56 -0.07 4.56
C PHE A 44 10.81 0.76 3.51
N PHE A 45 9.70 0.25 2.99
CA PHE A 45 8.87 0.99 2.03
C PHE A 45 8.15 2.17 2.68
N SER A 46 7.55 1.99 3.85
CA SER A 46 6.75 3.04 4.51
C SER A 46 7.61 4.21 4.99
N TYR A 47 8.80 3.94 5.50
CA TYR A 47 9.72 4.97 5.99
C TYR A 47 10.65 5.48 4.88
N SER A 48 10.60 4.86 3.68
CA SER A 48 11.51 5.15 2.55
C SER A 48 12.99 4.96 2.90
N LEU A 49 13.30 3.96 3.75
CA LEU A 49 14.66 3.63 4.15
C LEU A 49 15.47 3.14 2.95
N THR A 50 16.76 3.46 2.93
CA THR A 50 17.76 3.08 1.91
C THR A 50 17.45 3.57 0.50
N ALA A 51 16.42 4.40 0.33
CA ALA A 51 16.06 4.99 -0.96
C ALA A 51 16.84 6.29 -1.23
N GLY A 52 17.62 6.79 -0.26
CA GLY A 52 18.38 8.04 -0.37
C GLY A 52 17.54 9.32 -0.20
N THR A 53 16.20 9.21 -0.11
CA THR A 53 15.32 10.36 0.11
C THR A 53 15.58 11.03 1.45
N LEU A 54 15.74 10.25 2.52
CA LEU A 54 15.98 10.80 3.87
C LEU A 54 17.33 11.49 3.97
N ASN A 55 18.34 10.95 3.27
CA ASN A 55 19.66 11.55 3.17
C ASN A 55 19.60 12.93 2.50
N VAL A 56 18.93 13.03 1.34
CA VAL A 56 18.74 14.30 0.63
C VAL A 56 17.89 15.28 1.43
N LEU A 57 16.81 14.83 2.08
CA LEU A 57 16.01 15.73 2.92
C LEU A 57 16.84 16.24 4.11
N GLY A 58 17.60 15.35 4.75
CA GLY A 58 18.52 15.70 5.82
C GLY A 58 19.58 16.71 5.37
N SER A 59 20.08 16.64 4.14
CA SER A 59 21.12 17.57 3.65
C SER A 59 20.67 19.02 3.59
N PHE A 60 19.36 19.27 3.54
CA PHE A 60 18.77 20.61 3.59
C PHE A 60 18.45 21.08 5.02
N ASN A 61 18.61 20.25 6.05
CA ASN A 61 18.45 20.69 7.43
C ASN A 61 19.58 21.65 7.83
N ASP A 62 19.27 22.60 8.72
CA ASP A 62 20.32 23.34 9.42
C ASP A 62 21.24 22.39 10.18
N TYR A 63 22.55 22.65 10.16
CA TYR A 63 23.55 21.74 10.74
C TYR A 63 23.30 21.41 12.22
N ASN A 64 22.83 22.39 12.99
CA ASN A 64 22.53 22.26 14.42
C ASN A 64 21.04 21.92 14.70
N ASN A 65 20.26 21.57 13.68
CA ASN A 65 18.87 21.15 13.87
C ASN A 65 18.79 19.84 14.69
N ASN A 66 17.79 19.73 15.55
CA ASN A 66 17.58 18.53 16.35
C ASN A 66 16.84 17.44 15.56
N CYS A 67 17.56 16.80 14.63
CA CYS A 67 17.01 15.73 13.81
C CYS A 67 16.55 14.52 14.61
N TYR A 68 17.08 14.26 15.82
CA TYR A 68 16.62 13.18 16.69
C TYR A 68 15.13 13.32 17.02
N LYS A 69 14.73 14.53 17.45
CA LYS A 69 13.34 14.83 17.80
C LYS A 69 12.44 14.72 16.56
N ASP A 70 12.89 15.27 15.44
CA ASP A 70 12.11 15.27 14.19
C ASP A 70 11.90 13.85 13.67
N CYS A 71 12.97 13.03 13.62
CA CYS A 71 12.90 11.65 13.18
C CYS A 71 11.94 10.82 14.04
N PHE A 72 11.99 10.99 15.36
CA PHE A 72 11.08 10.28 16.27
C PHE A 72 9.61 10.63 15.99
N TRP A 73 9.28 11.93 15.91
CA TRP A 73 7.90 12.35 15.64
C TRP A 73 7.42 11.95 14.25
N LEU A 74 8.27 12.06 13.23
CA LEU A 74 7.93 11.65 11.87
C LEU A 74 7.64 10.14 11.79
N CYS A 75 8.49 9.30 12.39
CA CYS A 75 8.27 7.86 12.44
C CYS A 75 7.00 7.51 13.21
N LEU A 76 6.77 8.15 14.35
CA LEU A 76 5.58 7.94 15.17
C LEU A 76 4.30 8.36 14.42
N LEU A 77 4.31 9.51 13.75
CA LEU A 77 3.17 9.99 12.96
C LEU A 77 2.90 9.08 11.76
N ASN A 78 3.94 8.62 11.06
CA ASN A 78 3.79 7.68 9.96
C ASN A 78 3.13 6.39 10.43
N SER A 79 3.73 5.71 11.43
CA SER A 79 3.20 4.45 11.94
C SER A 79 1.83 4.61 12.62
N GLY A 80 1.61 5.72 13.33
CA GLY A 80 0.32 6.04 13.92
C GLY A 80 -0.77 6.22 12.85
N THR A 81 -0.48 6.92 11.76
CA THR A 81 -1.41 7.07 10.64
C THR A 81 -1.73 5.72 9.99
N SER A 82 -0.72 4.86 9.79
CA SER A 82 -0.91 3.50 9.27
C SER A 82 -1.76 2.63 10.23
N PHE A 83 -1.55 2.77 11.54
CA PHE A 83 -2.35 2.06 12.54
C PHE A 83 -3.83 2.46 12.48
N VAL A 84 -4.13 3.77 12.43
CA VAL A 84 -5.52 4.24 12.29
C VAL A 84 -6.12 3.86 10.93
N ALA A 85 -5.33 3.88 9.85
CA ALA A 85 -5.77 3.38 8.54
C ALA A 85 -6.12 1.88 8.58
N GLY A 86 -5.43 1.09 9.40
CA GLY A 86 -5.76 -0.31 9.68
C GLY A 86 -7.20 -0.47 10.18
N PHE A 87 -7.64 0.34 11.15
CA PHE A 87 -9.05 0.32 11.60
C PHE A 87 -10.04 0.59 10.46
N VAL A 88 -9.73 1.55 9.59
CA VAL A 88 -10.58 1.83 8.41
C VAL A 88 -10.68 0.61 7.51
N VAL A 89 -9.55 0.02 7.13
CA VAL A 89 -9.51 -1.15 6.23
C VAL A 89 -10.23 -2.34 6.85
N PHE A 90 -9.88 -2.71 8.08
CA PHE A 90 -10.43 -3.89 8.72
C PHE A 90 -11.90 -3.74 9.10
N SER A 91 -12.38 -2.54 9.44
CA SER A 91 -13.82 -2.32 9.63
C SER A 91 -14.63 -2.56 8.35
N VAL A 92 -14.09 -2.17 7.19
CA VAL A 92 -14.73 -2.42 5.89
C VAL A 92 -14.61 -3.90 5.48
N LEU A 93 -13.48 -4.56 5.74
CA LEU A 93 -13.31 -6.00 5.48
C LEU A 93 -14.25 -6.84 6.35
N GLY A 94 -14.45 -6.48 7.62
CA GLY A 94 -15.45 -7.12 8.49
C GLY A 94 -16.87 -7.01 7.94
N PHE A 95 -17.26 -5.82 7.46
CA PHE A 95 -18.53 -5.63 6.76
C PHE A 95 -18.64 -6.48 5.50
N MET A 96 -17.57 -6.58 4.70
CA MET A 96 -17.53 -7.39 3.48
C MET A 96 -17.70 -8.89 3.79
N ALA A 97 -16.98 -9.38 4.81
CA ALA A 97 -17.08 -10.76 5.29
C ALA A 97 -18.53 -11.08 5.73
N GLN A 98 -19.14 -10.21 6.54
CA GLN A 98 -20.51 -10.41 6.99
C GLN A 98 -21.52 -10.42 5.83
N LYS A 99 -21.34 -9.55 4.83
CA LYS A 99 -22.23 -9.51 3.65
C LYS A 99 -22.09 -10.72 2.74
N GLN A 100 -20.89 -11.30 2.66
CA GLN A 100 -20.62 -12.49 1.85
C GLN A 100 -20.88 -13.79 2.62
N GLY A 101 -21.15 -13.72 3.94
CA GLY A 101 -21.33 -14.90 4.78
C GLY A 101 -20.05 -15.72 4.94
N VAL A 102 -18.88 -15.10 4.76
CA VAL A 102 -17.56 -15.71 4.91
C VAL A 102 -16.86 -15.17 6.16
N THR A 103 -15.82 -15.86 6.60
CA THR A 103 -15.00 -15.43 7.73
C THR A 103 -14.02 -14.32 7.30
N VAL A 104 -13.54 -13.52 8.27
CA VAL A 104 -12.67 -12.37 7.98
C VAL A 104 -11.32 -12.81 7.38
N ASP A 105 -10.81 -13.99 7.72
CA ASP A 105 -9.57 -14.56 7.15
C ASP A 105 -9.67 -14.86 5.64
N ALA A 106 -10.88 -15.09 5.12
CA ALA A 106 -11.09 -15.28 3.69
C ALA A 106 -10.92 -13.97 2.91
N VAL A 107 -11.23 -12.83 3.53
CA VAL A 107 -11.14 -11.49 2.92
C VAL A 107 -9.89 -10.71 3.37
N ALA A 108 -9.20 -11.15 4.42
CA ALA A 108 -8.03 -10.49 5.00
C ALA A 108 -6.91 -11.49 5.31
N LYS A 109 -5.71 -11.28 4.77
CA LYS A 109 -4.55 -12.18 4.99
C LYS A 109 -3.60 -11.77 6.12
N SER A 110 -3.88 -10.68 6.84
CA SER A 110 -2.93 -10.01 7.75
C SER A 110 -3.33 -10.14 9.24
N GLY A 111 -3.26 -11.35 9.77
CA GLY A 111 -3.71 -11.66 11.15
C GLY A 111 -2.61 -11.64 12.22
N ALA A 112 -1.34 -11.38 11.90
CA ALA A 112 -0.24 -11.37 12.89
C ALA A 112 0.80 -10.26 12.67
N PHE A 113 0.49 -9.32 11.77
CA PHE A 113 1.45 -8.36 11.22
C PHE A 113 1.88 -7.27 12.22
N LEU A 114 1.01 -6.87 13.15
CA LEU A 114 1.23 -5.72 14.03
C LEU A 114 2.42 -5.89 14.98
N VAL A 115 2.61 -7.09 15.53
CA VAL A 115 3.68 -7.34 16.52
C VAL A 115 5.07 -7.28 15.86
N PRO A 116 5.34 -8.02 14.77
CA PRO A 116 6.60 -7.88 14.03
C PRO A 116 6.82 -6.45 13.51
N TYR A 117 5.79 -5.79 12.98
CA TYR A 117 5.90 -4.41 12.51
C TYR A 117 6.28 -3.45 13.63
N GLY A 118 5.61 -3.50 14.78
CA GLY A 118 5.92 -2.62 15.91
C GLY A 118 7.34 -2.82 16.44
N LEU A 119 7.78 -4.09 16.58
CA LEU A 119 9.12 -4.41 17.05
C LEU A 119 10.20 -3.93 16.07
N LEU A 120 10.05 -4.26 14.79
CA LEU A 120 11.02 -3.86 13.76
C LEU A 120 11.02 -2.34 13.55
N ALA A 121 9.88 -1.64 13.71
CA ALA A 121 9.83 -0.19 13.60
C ALA A 121 10.70 0.47 14.69
N VAL A 122 10.67 -0.04 15.92
CA VAL A 122 11.47 0.49 17.03
C VAL A 122 12.94 0.10 16.93
N VAL A 123 13.24 -1.17 16.61
CA VAL A 123 14.60 -1.70 16.65
C VAL A 123 15.40 -1.38 15.38
N VAL A 124 14.73 -1.31 14.22
CA VAL A 124 15.37 -1.16 12.91
C VAL A 124 14.91 0.13 12.24
N GLY A 125 13.60 0.38 12.18
CA GLY A 125 13.02 1.50 11.44
C GLY A 125 13.50 2.87 11.93
N ILE A 126 13.21 3.21 13.19
CA ILE A 126 13.55 4.52 13.78
C ILE A 126 15.07 4.74 13.80
N PRO A 127 15.92 3.77 14.22
CA PRO A 127 17.37 3.97 14.18
C PRO A 127 17.92 4.19 12.78
N LEU A 128 17.45 3.45 11.77
CA LEU A 128 17.89 3.65 10.38
C LEU A 128 17.39 4.96 9.79
N PHE A 129 16.15 5.36 10.09
CA PHE A 129 15.61 6.65 9.66
C PHE A 129 16.50 7.80 10.18
N LEU A 130 16.80 7.77 11.48
CA LEU A 130 17.66 8.75 12.12
C LEU A 130 19.09 8.72 11.55
N LEU A 131 19.64 7.53 11.32
CA LEU A 131 20.97 7.38 10.73
C LEU A 131 21.04 8.06 9.35
N GLU A 132 20.07 7.80 8.47
CA GLU A 132 20.07 8.38 7.13
C GLU A 132 19.88 9.89 7.13
N THR A 133 18.95 10.40 7.95
CA THR A 133 18.70 11.84 8.07
C THR A 133 19.91 12.56 8.66
N SER A 134 20.54 12.00 9.71
CA SER A 134 21.72 12.59 10.35
C SER A 134 22.94 12.59 9.43
N ILE A 135 23.18 11.52 8.66
CA ILE A 135 24.23 11.48 7.64
C ILE A 135 23.99 12.56 6.57
N GLY A 136 22.74 12.71 6.11
CA GLY A 136 22.36 13.80 5.21
C GLY A 136 22.69 15.16 5.78
N GLN A 137 22.22 15.46 6.99
CA GLN A 137 22.43 16.73 7.68
C GLN A 137 23.91 17.02 7.96
N TYR A 138 24.69 15.99 8.31
CA TYR A 138 26.12 16.13 8.56
C TYR A 138 26.92 16.45 7.30
N THR A 139 26.58 15.80 6.19
CA THR A 139 27.32 15.98 4.93
C THR A 139 26.85 17.19 4.13
N GLN A 140 25.59 17.61 4.26
CA GLN A 140 24.96 18.66 3.45
C GLN A 140 25.13 18.47 1.93
N GLU A 141 25.17 17.21 1.51
CA GLU A 141 25.42 16.80 0.14
C GLU A 141 24.36 15.80 -0.33
N GLY A 142 24.24 15.63 -1.64
CA GLY A 142 23.39 14.58 -2.21
C GLY A 142 23.92 13.18 -1.92
N PHE A 143 23.05 12.16 -2.04
CA PHE A 143 23.35 10.81 -1.56
C PHE A 143 24.59 10.12 -2.20
N VAL A 144 24.95 10.39 -3.47
CA VAL A 144 26.20 9.82 -4.07
C VAL A 144 27.44 10.45 -3.46
N THR A 145 27.47 11.77 -3.41
CA THR A 145 28.58 12.56 -2.89
C THR A 145 28.75 12.33 -1.39
N CYS A 146 27.63 12.20 -0.67
CA CYS A 146 27.57 11.84 0.74
C CYS A 146 28.38 10.57 1.05
N TRP A 147 28.09 9.45 0.38
CA TRP A 147 28.80 8.19 0.61
C TRP A 147 30.27 8.27 0.19
N LYS A 148 30.59 9.00 -0.89
CA LYS A 148 31.99 9.23 -1.31
C LYS A 148 32.80 9.96 -0.23
N ASN A 149 32.20 10.96 0.42
CA ASN A 149 32.86 11.76 1.46
C ASN A 149 32.93 11.03 2.82
N LEU A 150 31.92 10.21 3.14
CA LEU A 150 31.88 9.47 4.40
C LEU A 150 32.77 8.23 4.38
N CYS A 151 32.64 7.39 3.35
CA CYS A 151 33.41 6.17 3.17
C CYS A 151 33.54 5.84 1.67
N PRO A 152 34.67 6.17 1.02
CA PRO A 152 34.87 5.92 -0.41
C PRO A 152 34.67 4.46 -0.82
N LEU A 153 34.93 3.50 0.08
CA LEU A 153 34.70 2.07 -0.15
C LEU A 153 33.21 1.73 -0.30
N ALA A 154 32.34 2.49 0.37
CA ALA A 154 30.88 2.34 0.33
C ALA A 154 30.20 3.18 -0.76
N GLN A 155 30.96 3.80 -1.68
CA GLN A 155 30.42 4.64 -2.76
C GLN A 155 29.35 3.91 -3.60
N GLY A 156 29.44 2.59 -3.73
CA GLY A 156 28.44 1.75 -4.38
C GLY A 156 27.03 1.87 -3.80
N MET A 157 26.89 2.17 -2.50
CA MET A 157 25.59 2.39 -1.85
C MET A 157 24.86 3.61 -2.41
N GLY A 158 25.61 4.68 -2.75
CA GLY A 158 25.05 5.86 -3.40
C GLY A 158 24.47 5.53 -4.79
N TYR A 159 25.21 4.78 -5.60
CA TYR A 159 24.71 4.35 -6.92
C TYR A 159 23.54 3.37 -6.83
N ALA A 160 23.53 2.47 -5.84
CA ALA A 160 22.40 1.58 -5.58
C ALA A 160 21.11 2.38 -5.32
N CYS A 161 21.19 3.49 -4.57
CA CYS A 161 20.05 4.39 -4.36
C CYS A 161 19.50 4.99 -5.66
N ILE A 162 20.36 5.35 -6.63
CA ILE A 162 19.91 5.81 -7.97
C ILE A 162 19.11 4.73 -8.68
N ILE A 163 19.63 3.51 -8.69
CA ILE A 163 18.97 2.38 -9.36
C ILE A 163 17.61 2.09 -8.72
N THR A 164 17.53 2.07 -7.39
CA THR A 164 16.26 1.92 -6.66
C THR A 164 15.26 3.03 -7.01
N LYS A 165 15.73 4.27 -7.19
CA LYS A 165 14.88 5.39 -7.61
C LYS A 165 14.40 5.29 -9.06
N LEU A 166 15.22 4.78 -9.97
CA LEU A 166 14.79 4.49 -11.34
C LEU A 166 13.69 3.42 -11.37
N TYR A 167 13.84 2.34 -10.59
CA TYR A 167 12.80 1.31 -10.49
C TYR A 167 11.48 1.85 -9.92
N SER A 168 11.56 2.80 -8.99
CA SER A 168 10.39 3.40 -8.33
C SER A 168 9.46 4.18 -9.28
N PHE A 169 9.88 4.49 -10.52
CA PHE A 169 9.01 5.14 -11.52
C PHE A 169 7.80 4.29 -11.90
N SER A 170 7.92 2.95 -11.92
CA SER A 170 6.79 2.06 -12.21
C SER A 170 5.67 2.21 -11.18
N TYR A 171 6.03 2.51 -9.93
CA TYR A 171 5.08 2.71 -8.84
C TYR A 171 4.32 4.04 -8.99
N VAL A 172 4.96 5.09 -9.50
CA VAL A 172 4.28 6.36 -9.81
C VAL A 172 3.14 6.12 -10.81
N THR A 173 3.36 5.28 -11.83
CA THR A 173 2.31 4.88 -12.77
C THR A 173 1.13 4.24 -12.03
N VAL A 174 1.37 3.28 -11.13
CA VAL A 174 0.31 2.63 -10.34
C VAL A 174 -0.46 3.63 -9.48
N GLN A 175 0.22 4.59 -8.85
CA GLN A 175 -0.44 5.64 -8.06
C GLN A 175 -1.32 6.55 -8.93
N VAL A 176 -0.88 6.89 -10.13
CA VAL A 176 -1.67 7.67 -11.10
C VAL A 176 -2.94 6.91 -11.49
N TRP A 177 -2.84 5.60 -11.76
CA TRP A 177 -4.02 4.76 -12.02
C TRP A 177 -4.98 4.74 -10.83
N ALA A 178 -4.49 4.53 -9.61
CA ALA A 178 -5.33 4.53 -8.42
C ALA A 178 -6.08 5.86 -8.23
N LEU A 179 -5.43 6.99 -8.50
CA LEU A 179 -6.07 8.32 -8.48
C LEU A 179 -7.12 8.46 -9.57
N LEU A 180 -6.86 7.95 -10.77
CA LEU A 180 -7.83 7.93 -11.87
C LEU A 180 -9.10 7.16 -11.47
N TYR A 181 -8.95 5.94 -10.93
CA TYR A 181 -10.07 5.14 -10.42
C TYR A 181 -10.82 5.84 -9.30
N LEU A 182 -10.10 6.50 -8.38
CA LEU A 182 -10.71 7.27 -7.31
C LEU A 182 -11.59 8.41 -7.86
N VAL A 183 -11.11 9.16 -8.86
CA VAL A 183 -11.88 10.24 -9.48
C VAL A 183 -13.14 9.71 -10.17
N PHE A 184 -13.03 8.60 -10.90
CA PHE A 184 -14.19 7.97 -11.54
C PHE A 184 -15.21 7.39 -10.56
N SER A 185 -14.79 7.03 -9.34
CA SER A 185 -15.70 6.51 -8.31
C SER A 185 -16.78 7.51 -7.87
N PHE A 186 -16.59 8.82 -8.14
CA PHE A 186 -17.59 9.86 -7.87
C PHE A 186 -18.66 9.99 -8.96
N ARG A 187 -18.54 9.26 -10.08
CA ARG A 187 -19.56 9.26 -11.14
C ARG A 187 -20.73 8.34 -10.77
N SER A 188 -21.94 8.73 -11.19
CA SER A 188 -23.16 7.94 -10.95
C SER A 188 -23.19 6.61 -11.70
N GLN A 189 -22.59 6.57 -12.89
CA GLN A 189 -22.28 5.34 -13.61
C GLN A 189 -20.79 5.28 -13.92
N LEU A 190 -20.17 4.16 -13.55
CA LEU A 190 -18.76 3.90 -13.83
C LEU A 190 -18.60 3.64 -15.33
N PRO A 191 -17.58 4.19 -15.99
CA PRO A 191 -17.38 4.01 -17.44
C PRO A 191 -17.33 2.53 -17.85
N TRP A 192 -16.71 1.70 -17.02
CA TRP A 192 -16.52 0.26 -17.26
C TRP A 192 -17.64 -0.62 -16.67
N ALA A 193 -18.74 -0.04 -16.19
CA ALA A 193 -19.86 -0.82 -15.65
C ALA A 193 -20.85 -1.31 -16.72
N SER A 194 -20.93 -0.63 -17.87
CA SER A 194 -21.89 -0.95 -18.92
C SER A 194 -21.26 -1.02 -20.31
N CYS A 195 -21.84 -1.85 -21.18
CA CYS A 195 -21.46 -1.94 -22.59
C CYS A 195 -22.11 -0.83 -23.44
N GLU A 196 -22.90 0.09 -22.86
CA GLU A 196 -23.65 1.14 -23.57
C GLU A 196 -22.86 2.44 -23.78
N ASN A 197 -21.55 2.33 -24.02
CA ASN A 197 -20.71 3.50 -24.29
C ASN A 197 -20.35 3.60 -25.78
N THR A 198 -20.11 4.83 -26.25
CA THR A 198 -19.77 5.13 -27.66
C THR A 198 -18.46 4.50 -28.14
N TRP A 199 -17.61 4.05 -27.21
CA TRP A 199 -16.32 3.43 -27.47
C TRP A 199 -16.35 1.89 -27.39
N ASN A 200 -17.47 1.28 -26.98
CA ASN A 200 -17.59 -0.17 -26.95
C ASN A 200 -17.82 -0.75 -28.35
N THR A 201 -17.24 -1.92 -28.58
CA THR A 201 -17.42 -2.75 -29.76
C THR A 201 -18.69 -3.60 -29.62
N ALA A 202 -19.22 -4.08 -30.74
CA ALA A 202 -20.40 -4.96 -30.78
C ALA A 202 -20.21 -6.31 -30.02
N ASN A 203 -18.97 -6.66 -29.65
CA ASN A 203 -18.63 -7.88 -28.91
C ASN A 203 -18.54 -7.68 -27.38
N CYS A 204 -18.90 -6.50 -26.87
CA CYS A 204 -18.88 -6.23 -25.43
C CYS A 204 -19.97 -7.03 -24.70
N THR A 205 -19.58 -7.73 -23.63
CA THR A 205 -20.51 -8.46 -22.75
C THR A 205 -20.48 -7.92 -21.32
N SER A 206 -21.64 -7.77 -20.70
CA SER A 206 -21.75 -7.37 -19.29
C SER A 206 -21.61 -8.60 -18.39
N LEU A 207 -20.90 -8.45 -17.26
CA LEU A 207 -20.67 -9.50 -16.27
C LEU A 207 -21.96 -10.12 -15.70
N GLN A 208 -23.11 -9.47 -15.87
CA GLN A 208 -24.43 -9.95 -15.44
C GLN A 208 -24.93 -11.17 -16.23
N ILE A 209 -24.40 -11.44 -17.43
CA ILE A 209 -24.88 -12.55 -18.28
C ILE A 209 -24.29 -13.90 -17.84
N LEU A 210 -23.17 -13.94 -17.12
CA LEU A 210 -22.54 -15.18 -16.63
C LEU A 210 -23.29 -15.84 -15.45
N ASP A 211 -24.12 -15.09 -14.71
CA ASP A 211 -24.84 -15.59 -13.52
C ASP A 211 -26.26 -16.08 -13.83
N SER A 212 -26.71 -16.07 -15.09
CA SER A 212 -28.03 -16.62 -15.46
C SER A 212 -27.94 -18.13 -15.71
N PRO A 213 -28.62 -18.99 -14.90
CA PRO A 213 -28.56 -20.44 -15.05
C PRO A 213 -29.41 -20.98 -16.22
N THR A 214 -29.74 -20.16 -17.22
CA THR A 214 -30.69 -20.48 -18.29
C THR A 214 -30.10 -20.52 -19.70
N THR A 215 -28.78 -20.55 -19.86
CA THR A 215 -28.19 -20.68 -21.20
C THR A 215 -27.84 -22.15 -21.46
N ASN A 216 -28.74 -22.82 -22.20
CA ASN A 216 -28.53 -24.16 -22.75
C ASN A 216 -27.14 -24.28 -23.41
N GLN A 217 -26.52 -25.45 -23.23
CA GLN A 217 -25.14 -25.82 -23.57
C GLN A 217 -24.78 -25.82 -25.07
N THR A 218 -25.26 -24.89 -25.89
CA THR A 218 -24.99 -24.89 -27.35
C THR A 218 -24.12 -23.76 -27.89
N ASN A 219 -23.66 -22.80 -27.08
CA ASN A 219 -22.83 -21.67 -27.57
C ASN A 219 -21.46 -21.53 -26.86
N GLN A 220 -20.82 -22.63 -26.46
CA GLN A 220 -19.48 -22.57 -25.84
C GLN A 220 -18.37 -22.13 -26.81
N THR A 221 -18.64 -22.07 -28.11
CA THR A 221 -17.70 -21.55 -29.13
C THR A 221 -17.80 -20.04 -29.38
N MET A 222 -18.80 -19.34 -28.84
CA MET A 222 -18.92 -17.87 -28.96
C MET A 222 -18.32 -17.09 -27.77
N LEU A 223 -17.94 -17.77 -26.69
CA LEU A 223 -17.36 -17.14 -25.49
C LEU A 223 -15.86 -16.83 -25.61
N THR A 224 -15.20 -17.20 -26.72
CA THR A 224 -13.74 -16.98 -26.86
C THR A 224 -13.35 -15.60 -27.39
N ASN A 225 -14.29 -14.82 -27.96
CA ASN A 225 -14.02 -13.52 -28.58
C ASN A 225 -14.81 -12.35 -27.96
N THR A 226 -15.36 -12.54 -26.75
CA THR A 226 -16.12 -11.49 -26.05
C THR A 226 -15.22 -10.77 -25.05
N THR A 227 -15.18 -9.45 -25.16
CA THR A 227 -14.48 -8.54 -24.26
C THR A 227 -15.46 -7.93 -23.27
N SER A 228 -14.97 -7.54 -22.10
CA SER A 228 -15.75 -6.82 -21.10
C SER A 228 -15.65 -5.31 -21.34
N ALA A 229 -16.63 -4.54 -20.86
CA ALA A 229 -16.56 -3.08 -20.89
C ALA A 229 -15.31 -2.54 -20.16
N ALA A 230 -14.79 -3.25 -19.16
CA ALA A 230 -13.56 -2.87 -18.49
C ALA A 230 -12.32 -3.08 -19.37
N THR A 231 -12.25 -4.20 -20.09
CA THR A 231 -11.11 -4.47 -20.98
C THR A 231 -11.07 -3.49 -22.16
N GLU A 232 -12.21 -3.22 -22.79
CA GLU A 232 -12.28 -2.29 -23.94
C GLU A 232 -12.03 -0.83 -23.54
N PHE A 233 -12.25 -0.46 -22.29
CA PHE A 233 -11.95 0.89 -21.81
C PHE A 233 -10.44 1.15 -21.66
N TRP A 234 -9.66 0.08 -21.49
CA TRP A 234 -8.23 0.14 -21.19
C TRP A 234 -7.33 -0.37 -22.33
N GLU A 235 -7.92 -0.88 -23.41
CA GLU A 235 -7.26 -1.16 -24.70
C GLU A 235 -7.15 0.10 -25.57
#